data_AF-A0A2H3JGP7-F1
#
_entry.id   AF-A0A2H3JGP7-F1
#
_cell.length_a   1.000
_cell.length_b   1.000
_cell.length_c   1.000
_cell.angle_alpha   90.00
_cell.angle_beta   90.00
_cell.angle_gamma   90.00
#
_symmetry.space_group_name_H-M   'P 1'
#
loop_
_entity.id
_entity.type
_entity.pdbx_description
1 polymer ?
#
loop_
_entity_poly.entity_id
_entity_poly.type
_entity_poly.pdbx_seq_one_letter_code
_entity_poly.pdbx_strand_id
1 'polypeptide(L)'
;LSAILPIPIYLQRLNDTTAIRLRTLPTQSQPLQRLNQPQKQPYPLSKRTIQKHMPYTTPLLYLNSLLPKHTDHTYPFEQTPWHPMTKWGSRLQWDLLGTNASKDTKKTHLTHIRSIIDLSTTSSSTICVYTDGSTRPLLPHRFFSGASYLITHLGTNIHQRLYGLGRTATTYDAETFALSAASHYLTHILTNHPDTTTIHYFTDNTTAL
;
A
#
# COMPACT_ATOMS: atom_id res chain seq x y z
N LEU A 1 -32.11 14.52 -14.81
CA LEU A 1 -31.24 15.38 -15.64
C LEU A 1 -29.95 15.65 -14.87
N SER A 2 -28.99 14.72 -14.93
CA SER A 2 -27.66 14.90 -14.34
C SER A 2 -26.83 15.80 -15.26
N ALA A 3 -26.63 17.06 -14.85
CA ALA A 3 -25.82 18.01 -15.58
C ALA A 3 -24.36 17.54 -15.56
N ILE A 4 -23.84 17.10 -16.71
CA ILE A 4 -22.41 16.91 -16.93
C ILE A 4 -21.80 18.31 -16.81
N LEU A 5 -20.98 18.52 -15.77
CA LEU A 5 -20.25 19.78 -15.62
C LEU A 5 -19.43 20.04 -16.90
N PRO A 6 -19.47 21.26 -17.47
CA PRO A 6 -18.81 21.53 -18.72
C PRO A 6 -17.30 21.25 -18.56
N ILE A 7 -16.77 20.43 -19.46
CA ILE A 7 -15.39 19.94 -19.52
C ILE A 7 -14.33 21.03 -19.16
N PRO A 8 -14.47 22.30 -19.58
CA PRO A 8 -13.55 23.38 -19.20
C PRO A 8 -13.42 23.61 -17.69
N ILE A 9 -14.52 23.54 -16.92
CA ILE A 9 -14.49 23.76 -15.47
C ILE A 9 -13.75 22.61 -14.78
N TYR A 10 -13.90 21.38 -15.30
CA TYR A 10 -13.20 20.21 -14.76
C TYR A 10 -11.71 20.25 -15.07
N LEU A 11 -11.33 20.63 -16.29
CA LEU A 11 -9.93 20.84 -16.67
C LEU A 11 -9.28 21.97 -15.87
N GLN A 12 -10.00 23.07 -15.63
CA GLN A 12 -9.52 24.17 -14.80
C GLN A 12 -9.29 23.72 -13.35
N ARG A 13 -10.24 22.98 -12.76
CA ARG A 13 -10.06 22.41 -11.42
C ARG A 13 -8.92 21.39 -11.34
N LEU A 14 -8.72 20.57 -12.38
CA LEU A 14 -7.57 19.66 -12.46
C LEU A 14 -6.26 20.45 -12.53
N ASN A 15 -6.21 21.52 -13.31
CA ASN A 15 -5.04 22.39 -13.38
C ASN A 15 -4.78 23.11 -12.05
N ASP A 16 -5.83 23.61 -11.39
CA ASP A 16 -5.69 24.30 -10.10
C ASP A 16 -5.22 23.32 -9.01
N THR A 17 -5.80 22.12 -8.96
CA THR A 17 -5.41 21.10 -7.97
C THR A 17 -4.02 20.53 -8.23
N THR A 18 -3.63 20.33 -9.49
CA THR A 18 -2.26 19.91 -9.84
C THR A 18 -1.25 21.02 -9.55
N ALA A 19 -1.57 22.29 -9.84
CA ALA A 19 -0.73 23.43 -9.51
C ALA A 19 -0.56 23.61 -7.99
N ILE A 20 -1.63 23.45 -7.22
CA ILE A 20 -1.58 23.47 -5.74
C ILE A 20 -0.69 22.32 -5.26
N ARG A 21 -0.94 21.08 -5.72
CA ARG A 21 -0.15 19.91 -5.33
C ARG A 21 1.32 20.11 -5.63
N LEU A 22 1.68 20.51 -6.84
CA LEU A 22 3.07 20.77 -7.25
C LEU A 22 3.74 21.86 -6.42
N ARG A 23 2.99 22.87 -5.94
CA ARG A 23 3.51 23.96 -5.12
C ARG A 23 3.56 23.66 -3.62
N THR A 24 2.78 22.68 -3.15
CA THR A 24 2.82 22.20 -1.76
C THR A 24 3.78 21.03 -1.57
N LEU A 25 4.39 20.53 -2.65
CA LEU A 25 5.39 19.47 -2.55
C LEU A 25 6.63 19.96 -1.78
N PRO A 26 7.26 19.10 -0.97
CA PRO A 26 8.55 19.40 -0.34
C PRO A 26 9.59 19.78 -1.40
N THR A 27 10.46 20.74 -1.08
CA THR A 27 11.54 21.21 -1.97
C THR A 27 12.52 20.12 -2.40
N GLN A 28 12.61 19.04 -1.63
CA GLN A 28 13.42 17.85 -1.93
C GLN A 28 12.69 16.80 -2.79
N SER A 29 11.43 17.04 -3.16
CA SER A 29 10.66 16.07 -3.94
C SER A 29 11.18 15.94 -5.37
N GLN A 30 11.33 14.70 -5.85
CA GLN A 30 11.78 14.42 -7.21
C GLN A 30 10.98 15.12 -8.34
N PRO A 31 9.65 15.33 -8.24
CA PRO A 31 8.91 16.06 -9.27
C PRO A 31 9.36 17.51 -9.40
N LEU A 32 9.69 18.17 -8.28
CA LEU A 32 10.23 19.53 -8.27
C LEU A 32 11.69 19.56 -8.75
N GLN A 33 12.49 18.56 -8.40
CA GLN A 33 13.88 18.44 -8.87
C GLN A 33 13.98 18.19 -10.39
N ARG A 34 12.98 17.54 -10.99
CA ARG A 34 12.91 17.32 -12.46
C ARG A 34 12.41 18.55 -13.21
N LEU A 35 11.74 19.49 -12.54
CA LEU A 35 11.39 20.79 -13.09
C LEU A 35 12.64 21.67 -13.01
N ASN A 36 13.51 21.59 -14.03
CA ASN A 36 14.81 22.28 -14.15
C ASN A 36 14.76 23.82 -14.13
N GLN A 37 13.70 24.45 -13.63
CA GLN A 37 13.56 25.89 -13.50
C GLN A 37 13.27 26.28 -12.05
N PRO A 38 14.01 27.25 -11.47
CA PRO A 38 13.60 27.84 -10.21
C PRO A 38 12.23 28.49 -10.42
N GLN A 39 11.20 28.00 -9.70
CA GLN A 39 9.87 28.60 -9.78
C GLN A 39 9.99 30.07 -9.34
N LYS A 40 9.87 31.01 -10.29
CA LYS A 40 9.67 32.42 -9.96
C LYS A 40 8.36 32.50 -9.19
N GLN A 41 8.44 32.79 -7.89
CA GLN A 41 7.26 33.29 -7.18
C GLN A 41 6.91 34.63 -7.84
N PRO A 42 5.70 34.75 -8.39
CA PRO A 42 4.72 35.49 -7.61
C PRO A 42 3.28 35.00 -7.83
N TYR A 43 2.59 34.73 -6.75
CA TYR A 43 1.21 35.19 -6.54
C TYR A 43 1.06 35.24 -5.02
N PRO A 44 0.65 36.37 -4.43
CA PRO A 44 0.41 36.38 -2.99
C PRO A 44 -0.75 35.42 -2.74
N LEU A 45 -0.44 34.21 -2.27
CA LEU A 45 -1.44 33.37 -1.63
C LEU A 45 -1.95 34.22 -0.47
N SER A 46 -3.16 34.77 -0.63
CA SER A 46 -3.76 35.58 0.41
C SER A 46 -3.69 34.79 1.71
N LYS A 47 -3.26 35.41 2.81
CA LYS A 47 -3.07 34.76 4.11
C LYS A 47 -4.30 33.95 4.60
N ARG A 48 -5.47 34.20 4.00
CA ARG A 48 -6.72 33.44 4.25
C ARG A 48 -6.70 31.99 3.78
N THR A 49 -5.85 31.59 2.85
CA THR A 49 -5.81 30.20 2.35
C THR A 49 -4.93 29.28 3.21
N ILE A 50 -4.13 29.83 4.13
CA ILE A 50 -3.15 29.06 4.93
C ILE A 50 -3.77 28.48 6.21
N GLN A 51 -5.02 28.84 6.55
CA GLN A 51 -5.67 28.40 7.80
C GLN A 51 -6.65 27.22 7.67
N LYS A 52 -6.62 26.42 6.60
CA LYS A 52 -7.54 25.26 6.49
C LYS A 52 -6.83 23.94 6.31
N HIS A 53 -6.76 23.25 7.46
CA HIS A 53 -6.50 21.83 7.69
C HIS A 53 -5.11 21.32 7.32
N MET A 54 -4.44 20.73 8.32
CA MET A 54 -3.40 19.73 8.14
C MET A 54 -3.71 18.89 6.89
N PRO A 55 -2.74 18.63 6.00
CA PRO A 55 -2.99 17.75 4.86
C PRO A 55 -3.61 16.46 5.39
N TYR A 56 -4.60 15.91 4.69
CA TYR A 56 -5.13 14.58 4.97
C TYR A 56 -3.98 13.59 4.84
N THR A 57 -3.18 13.45 5.89
CA THR A 57 -2.16 12.43 6.04
C THR A 57 -2.92 11.16 6.33
N THR A 58 -2.77 10.16 5.47
CA THR A 58 -3.22 8.82 5.83
C THR A 58 -2.61 8.43 7.17
N PRO A 59 -3.24 7.54 7.96
CA PRO A 59 -2.69 7.11 9.24
C PRO A 59 -1.22 6.68 9.15
N LEU A 60 -0.81 6.05 8.03
CA LEU A 60 0.59 5.69 7.79
C LEU A 60 1.51 6.90 7.59
N LEU A 61 1.09 7.90 6.81
CA LEU A 61 1.86 9.14 6.64
C LEU A 61 1.95 9.93 7.95
N TYR A 62 0.89 9.91 8.75
CA TYR A 62 0.87 10.53 10.07
C TYR A 62 1.82 9.80 11.03
N LEU A 63 1.76 8.47 11.12
CA LEU A 63 2.68 7.67 11.93
C LEU A 63 4.14 7.89 11.51
N ASN A 64 4.42 7.92 10.20
CA ASN A 64 5.76 8.24 9.70
C ASN A 64 6.22 9.65 10.13
N SER A 65 5.31 10.63 10.17
CA SER A 65 5.63 11.99 10.63
C SER A 65 5.92 12.09 12.13
N LEU A 66 5.48 11.11 12.92
CA LEU A 66 5.73 11.04 14.37
C LEU A 66 7.05 10.34 14.72
N LEU A 67 7.68 9.65 13.76
CA LEU A 67 8.94 8.96 14.00
C LEU A 67 10.09 9.97 14.19
N PRO A 68 11.02 9.73 15.14
CA PRO A 68 12.18 10.59 15.33
C PRO A 68 13.02 10.71 14.05
N LYS A 69 13.58 11.89 13.76
CA LYS A 69 14.41 12.13 12.56
C LYS A 69 15.64 11.20 12.40
N HIS A 70 15.96 10.42 13.44
CA HIS A 70 17.13 9.54 13.52
C HIS A 70 16.77 8.06 13.35
N THR A 71 15.48 7.71 13.26
CA THR A 71 15.08 6.35 12.86
C THR A 71 15.26 6.18 11.36
N ASP A 72 15.63 4.97 10.92
CA ASP A 72 15.67 4.62 9.50
C ASP A 72 14.29 4.86 8.88
N HIS A 73 14.15 5.99 8.17
CA HIS A 73 12.95 6.28 7.42
C HIS A 73 13.08 5.57 6.07
N THR A 74 12.33 4.48 5.89
CA THR A 74 11.96 4.05 4.54
C THR A 74 10.99 5.07 4.00
N TYR A 75 11.50 6.14 3.38
CA TYR A 75 10.67 7.01 2.58
C TYR A 75 10.11 6.16 1.43
N PRO A 76 8.79 5.93 1.36
CA PRO A 76 8.18 5.10 0.31
C PRO A 76 8.38 5.69 -1.10
N PHE A 77 8.98 6.88 -1.18
CA PHE A 77 9.29 7.60 -2.42
C PHE A 77 10.80 7.86 -2.64
N GLU A 78 11.70 7.50 -1.69
CA GLU A 78 13.15 7.66 -1.91
C GLU A 78 13.79 6.46 -2.61
N GLN A 79 13.28 5.24 -2.36
CA GLN A 79 13.60 4.12 -3.24
C GLN A 79 12.85 4.32 -4.54
N THR A 80 13.59 4.47 -5.63
CA THR A 80 13.00 4.47 -6.96
C THR A 80 12.27 3.14 -7.14
N PRO A 81 11.01 3.13 -7.60
CA PRO A 81 10.20 1.90 -7.75
C PRO A 81 10.76 0.92 -8.80
N TRP A 82 11.94 1.20 -9.36
CA TRP A 82 12.62 0.44 -10.41
C TRP A 82 13.96 -0.14 -9.96
N HIS A 83 14.35 -0.05 -8.68
CA HIS A 83 15.53 -0.76 -8.20
C HIS A 83 15.12 -2.15 -7.68
N PRO A 84 15.35 -3.24 -8.47
CA PRO A 84 14.79 -4.55 -8.18
C PRO A 84 15.53 -5.33 -7.09
N MET A 85 16.28 -4.66 -6.21
CA MET A 85 16.97 -5.34 -5.11
C MET A 85 16.79 -4.58 -3.80
N THR A 86 15.79 -5.00 -3.03
CA THR A 86 15.80 -4.85 -1.58
C THR A 86 17.05 -5.54 -1.01
N LYS A 87 17.62 -5.01 0.08
CA LYS A 87 18.81 -5.53 0.78
C LYS A 87 18.67 -6.97 1.31
N TRP A 88 17.56 -7.66 1.03
CA TRP A 88 17.17 -8.93 1.66
C TRP A 88 17.66 -10.17 0.88
N GLY A 89 18.34 -9.97 -0.25
CA GLY A 89 18.97 -11.04 -1.03
C GLY A 89 17.94 -12.03 -1.61
N SER A 90 18.32 -13.30 -1.72
CA SER A 90 17.46 -14.37 -2.26
C SER A 90 16.36 -14.86 -1.31
N ARG A 91 16.27 -14.29 -0.10
CA ARG A 91 15.33 -14.72 0.94
C ARG A 91 13.89 -14.24 0.71
N LEU A 92 13.73 -13.10 0.03
CA LEU A 92 12.43 -12.59 -0.38
C LEU A 92 12.34 -12.69 -1.90
N GLN A 93 11.35 -13.45 -2.36
CA GLN A 93 11.08 -13.65 -3.78
C GLN A 93 9.68 -13.16 -4.10
N TRP A 94 9.53 -12.54 -5.27
CA TRP A 94 8.27 -11.99 -5.73
C TRP A 94 7.81 -12.77 -6.95
N ASP A 95 6.60 -13.34 -6.90
CA ASP A 95 5.92 -13.92 -8.06
C ASP A 95 4.79 -12.97 -8.46
N LEU A 96 5.14 -11.97 -9.28
CA LEU A 96 4.23 -10.91 -9.73
C LEU A 96 3.84 -11.11 -11.18
N LEU A 97 2.54 -11.07 -11.46
CA LEU A 97 2.04 -11.06 -12.82
C LEU A 97 2.07 -9.63 -13.40
N GLY A 98 2.70 -9.46 -14.56
CA GLY A 98 2.72 -8.17 -15.26
C GLY A 98 1.31 -7.66 -15.63
N THR A 99 1.10 -6.35 -15.57
CA THR A 99 -0.22 -5.71 -15.83
C THR A 99 -0.81 -6.05 -17.21
N ASN A 100 0.06 -6.33 -18.18
CA ASN A 100 -0.30 -6.62 -19.57
C ASN A 100 -0.23 -8.12 -19.93
N ALA A 101 -0.23 -9.00 -18.93
CA ALA A 101 -0.17 -10.45 -19.17
C ALA A 101 -1.40 -10.96 -19.94
N SER A 102 -1.14 -11.87 -20.89
CA SER A 102 -2.16 -12.59 -21.66
C SER A 102 -3.09 -13.40 -20.75
N LYS A 103 -4.28 -13.75 -21.25
CA LYS A 103 -5.23 -14.61 -20.54
C LYS A 103 -4.63 -15.98 -20.22
N ASP A 104 -3.83 -16.54 -21.12
CA ASP A 104 -3.21 -17.85 -20.90
C ASP A 104 -2.15 -17.78 -19.81
N THR A 105 -1.33 -16.73 -19.80
CA THR A 105 -0.34 -16.49 -18.73
C THR A 105 -1.00 -16.24 -17.37
N LYS A 106 -2.17 -15.60 -17.34
CA LYS A 106 -2.97 -15.47 -16.11
C LYS A 106 -3.43 -16.83 -15.61
N LYS A 107 -3.92 -17.68 -16.50
CA LYS A 107 -4.38 -19.02 -16.16
C LYS A 107 -3.24 -19.90 -15.63
N THR A 108 -2.08 -19.89 -16.29
CA THR A 108 -0.91 -20.66 -15.83
C THR A 108 -0.40 -20.19 -14.47
N HIS A 109 -0.39 -18.88 -14.23
CA HIS A 109 -0.01 -18.32 -12.93
C HIS A 109 -1.02 -18.68 -11.83
N LEU A 110 -2.33 -18.63 -12.10
CA LEU A 110 -3.33 -19.09 -11.14
C LEU A 110 -3.21 -20.60 -10.83
N THR A 111 -2.88 -21.43 -11.82
CA THR A 111 -2.60 -22.85 -11.57
C THR A 111 -1.32 -23.06 -10.75
N HIS A 112 -0.30 -22.22 -10.97
CA HIS A 112 0.93 -22.23 -10.17
C HIS A 112 0.65 -21.87 -8.71
N ILE A 113 -0.06 -20.76 -8.44
CA ILE A 113 -0.47 -20.37 -7.09
C ILE A 113 -1.24 -21.48 -6.40
N ARG A 114 -2.21 -22.11 -7.08
CA ARG A 114 -2.96 -23.25 -6.53
C ARG A 114 -2.05 -24.41 -6.16
N SER A 115 -1.09 -24.77 -7.02
CA SER A 115 -0.14 -25.84 -6.70
C SER A 115 0.72 -25.51 -5.48
N ILE A 116 1.12 -24.26 -5.28
CA ILE A 116 1.84 -23.83 -4.07
C ILE A 116 0.95 -23.97 -2.83
N ILE A 117 -0.31 -23.53 -2.91
CA ILE A 117 -1.26 -23.66 -1.82
C ILE A 117 -1.46 -25.14 -1.49
N ASP A 118 -1.69 -25.99 -2.47
CA ASP A 118 -1.88 -27.43 -2.26
C ASP A 118 -0.63 -28.08 -1.63
N LEU A 119 0.57 -27.77 -2.13
CA LEU A 119 1.83 -28.24 -1.55
C LEU A 119 1.99 -27.77 -0.09
N SER A 120 1.65 -26.52 0.19
CA SER A 120 1.72 -25.95 1.54
C SER A 120 0.76 -26.60 2.54
N THR A 121 -0.35 -27.19 2.06
CA THR A 121 -1.27 -27.91 2.94
C THR A 121 -0.69 -29.22 3.50
N THR A 122 0.34 -29.77 2.84
CA THR A 122 0.98 -31.03 3.24
C THR A 122 2.35 -30.84 3.86
N SER A 123 2.98 -29.69 3.64
CA SER A 123 4.33 -29.39 4.13
C SER A 123 4.30 -28.81 5.55
N SER A 124 4.93 -29.51 6.50
CA SER A 124 5.08 -29.03 7.89
C SER A 124 6.09 -27.88 8.02
N SER A 125 6.94 -27.69 7.02
CA SER A 125 7.94 -26.62 7.01
C SER A 125 7.44 -25.32 6.38
N THR A 126 6.18 -25.29 5.92
CA THR A 126 5.62 -24.16 5.18
C THR A 126 4.46 -23.53 5.92
N ILE A 127 4.50 -22.21 6.09
CA ILE A 127 3.37 -21.40 6.59
C ILE A 127 2.84 -20.52 5.47
N CYS A 128 1.52 -20.44 5.36
CA CYS A 128 0.84 -19.58 4.40
C CYS A 128 0.15 -18.43 5.11
N VAL A 129 0.30 -17.23 4.57
CA VAL A 129 -0.28 -15.99 5.08
C VAL A 129 -1.09 -15.37 3.97
N TYR A 130 -2.37 -15.17 4.22
CA TYR A 130 -3.29 -14.47 3.33
C TYR A 130 -3.63 -13.12 3.94
N THR A 131 -3.56 -12.06 3.16
CA THR A 131 -3.86 -10.70 3.60
C THR A 131 -4.81 -10.04 2.61
N ASP A 132 -5.78 -9.29 3.14
CA ASP A 132 -6.75 -8.55 2.33
C ASP A 132 -7.12 -7.25 3.07
N GLY A 133 -7.12 -6.15 2.34
CA GLY A 133 -7.53 -4.82 2.77
C GLY A 133 -8.66 -4.31 1.89
N SER A 134 -9.85 -4.15 2.47
CA SER A 134 -11.02 -3.69 1.74
C SER A 134 -11.54 -2.34 2.23
N THR A 135 -12.17 -1.60 1.33
CA THR A 135 -12.86 -0.35 1.67
C THR A 135 -14.30 -0.43 1.21
N ARG A 136 -15.25 -0.15 2.11
CA ARG A 136 -16.68 -0.13 1.79
C ARG A 136 -17.29 1.25 2.04
N PRO A 137 -18.13 1.76 1.12
CA PRO A 137 -18.93 2.96 1.38
C PRO A 137 -20.06 2.62 2.35
N LEU A 138 -20.16 3.36 3.46
CA LEU A 138 -21.27 3.21 4.42
C LEU A 138 -22.38 4.25 4.17
N LEU A 139 -21.99 5.45 3.76
CA LEU A 139 -22.85 6.59 3.45
C LEU A 139 -22.24 7.36 2.26
N PRO A 140 -23.00 8.23 1.55
CA PRO A 140 -22.43 9.10 0.54
C PRO A 140 -21.26 9.89 1.14
N HIS A 141 -20.08 9.76 0.52
CA HIS A 141 -18.80 10.37 0.94
C HIS A 141 -18.21 9.86 2.26
N ARG A 142 -18.65 8.70 2.78
CA ARG A 142 -18.04 8.08 3.96
C ARG A 142 -17.63 6.64 3.65
N PHE A 143 -16.33 6.43 3.59
CA PHE A 143 -15.71 5.13 3.39
C PHE A 143 -15.18 4.61 4.73
N PHE A 144 -15.26 3.31 4.93
CA PHE A 144 -14.61 2.61 6.03
C PHE A 144 -13.72 1.53 5.44
N SER A 145 -12.48 1.50 5.92
CA SER A 145 -11.53 0.47 5.53
C SER A 145 -11.35 -0.56 6.63
N GLY A 146 -11.26 -1.81 6.22
CA GLY A 146 -10.98 -2.95 7.06
C GLY A 146 -9.77 -3.70 6.53
N ALA A 147 -8.99 -4.26 7.44
CA ALA A 147 -7.83 -5.06 7.14
C ALA A 147 -7.98 -6.43 7.79
N SER A 148 -7.58 -7.48 7.11
CA SER A 148 -7.64 -8.83 7.66
C SER A 148 -6.46 -9.66 7.20
N TYR A 149 -6.10 -10.62 8.04
CA TYR A 149 -5.15 -11.64 7.67
C TYR A 149 -5.56 -13.00 8.22
N LEU A 150 -5.10 -14.03 7.54
CA LEU A 150 -5.30 -15.43 7.86
C LEU A 150 -3.95 -16.15 7.75
N ILE A 151 -3.57 -16.89 8.78
CA ILE A 151 -2.34 -17.68 8.81
C ILE A 151 -2.73 -19.14 8.90
N THR A 152 -2.25 -19.93 7.94
CA THR A 152 -2.48 -21.36 7.86
C THR A 152 -1.18 -22.15 7.89
N HIS A 153 -1.27 -23.36 8.45
CA HIS A 153 -0.19 -24.34 8.49
C HIS A 153 -0.82 -25.72 8.35
N LEU A 154 -0.24 -26.56 7.49
CA LEU A 154 -0.78 -27.90 7.19
C LEU A 154 -2.28 -27.88 6.80
N GLY A 155 -2.70 -26.84 6.06
CA GLY A 155 -4.09 -26.65 5.65
C GLY A 155 -5.05 -26.24 6.77
N THR A 156 -4.57 -26.09 8.00
CA THR A 156 -5.36 -25.66 9.16
C THR A 156 -5.17 -24.19 9.45
N ASN A 157 -6.23 -23.51 9.89
CA ASN A 157 -6.17 -22.12 10.34
C ASN A 157 -5.55 -22.08 11.75
N ILE A 158 -4.34 -21.55 11.86
CA ILE A 158 -3.70 -21.29 13.16
C ILE A 158 -4.26 -19.99 13.75
N HIS A 159 -4.37 -18.96 12.92
CA HIS A 159 -4.76 -17.64 13.40
C HIS A 159 -5.44 -16.82 12.31
N GLN A 160 -6.45 -16.06 12.72
CA GLN A 160 -7.13 -15.09 11.87
C GLN A 160 -7.47 -13.85 12.67
N ARG A 161 -7.39 -12.69 12.03
CA ARG A 161 -7.79 -11.44 12.66
C ARG A 161 -8.33 -10.44 11.66
N LEU A 162 -9.31 -9.66 12.13
CA LEU A 162 -9.92 -8.58 11.39
C LEU A 162 -9.76 -7.27 12.18
N TYR A 163 -9.53 -6.19 11.45
CA TYR A 163 -9.33 -4.86 11.99
C TYR A 163 -10.21 -3.84 11.26
N GLY A 164 -10.84 -2.95 12.02
CA GLY A 164 -11.44 -1.73 11.49
C GLY A 164 -10.44 -0.59 11.59
N LEU A 165 -10.04 0.00 10.46
CA LEU A 165 -9.05 1.08 10.42
C LEU A 165 -9.67 2.48 10.43
N GLY A 166 -10.99 2.55 10.41
CA GLY A 166 -11.74 3.80 10.46
C GLY A 166 -11.91 4.45 9.09
N ARG A 167 -12.19 5.76 9.13
CA ARG A 167 -12.78 6.51 8.00
C ARG A 167 -11.77 7.26 7.14
N THR A 168 -10.57 7.45 7.68
CA THR A 168 -9.45 8.17 7.04
C THR A 168 -8.43 7.20 6.42
N ALA A 169 -8.54 5.91 6.73
CA ALA A 169 -7.75 4.88 6.11
C ALA A 169 -8.21 4.69 4.65
N THR A 170 -7.24 4.51 3.78
CA THR A 170 -7.44 4.14 2.38
C THR A 170 -7.33 2.63 2.22
N THR A 171 -7.74 2.08 1.08
CA THR A 171 -7.52 0.66 0.76
C THR A 171 -6.04 0.30 0.82
N TYR A 172 -5.15 1.20 0.37
CA TYR A 172 -3.70 1.01 0.46
C TYR A 172 -3.22 0.89 1.92
N ASP A 173 -3.71 1.78 2.81
CA ASP A 173 -3.38 1.69 4.23
C ASP A 173 -3.89 0.38 4.84
N ALA A 174 -5.05 -0.12 4.38
CA ALA A 174 -5.62 -1.36 4.84
C ALA A 174 -4.79 -2.59 4.44
N GLU A 175 -4.38 -2.66 3.18
CA GLU A 175 -3.52 -3.74 2.67
C GLU A 175 -2.16 -3.75 3.36
N THR A 176 -1.53 -2.57 3.45
CA THR A 176 -0.22 -2.42 4.11
C THR A 176 -0.32 -2.76 5.59
N PHE A 177 -1.41 -2.34 6.25
CA PHE A 177 -1.66 -2.70 7.64
C PHE A 177 -1.88 -4.20 7.81
N ALA A 178 -2.69 -4.85 6.98
CA ALA A 178 -2.93 -6.29 7.03
C ALA A 178 -1.61 -7.07 6.93
N LEU A 179 -0.76 -6.71 5.98
CA LEU A 179 0.55 -7.31 5.77
C LEU A 179 1.46 -7.10 6.99
N SER A 180 1.59 -5.87 7.46
CA SER A 180 2.42 -5.55 8.63
C SER A 180 1.95 -6.27 9.91
N ALA A 181 0.64 -6.32 10.14
CA ALA A 181 0.04 -6.98 11.30
C ALA A 181 0.26 -8.50 11.24
N ALA A 182 0.11 -9.10 10.04
CA ALA A 182 0.38 -10.51 9.82
C ALA A 182 1.87 -10.83 10.07
N SER A 183 2.79 -10.05 9.51
CA SER A 183 4.24 -10.22 9.70
C SER A 183 4.66 -10.06 11.16
N HIS A 184 4.10 -9.07 11.87
CA HIS A 184 4.37 -8.91 13.30
C HIS A 184 3.91 -10.14 14.09
N TYR A 185 2.67 -10.59 13.88
CA TYR A 185 2.14 -11.75 14.60
C TYR A 185 2.86 -13.06 14.23
N LEU A 186 3.32 -13.18 12.99
CA LEU A 186 4.04 -14.34 12.51
C LEU A 186 5.34 -14.58 13.30
N THR A 187 6.00 -13.53 13.81
CA THR A 187 7.17 -13.70 14.70
C THR A 187 6.83 -14.48 15.99
N HIS A 188 5.62 -14.34 16.51
CA HIS A 188 5.13 -15.11 17.66
C HIS A 188 4.68 -16.52 17.30
N ILE A 189 4.22 -16.75 16.06
CA ILE A 189 3.88 -18.10 15.59
C ILE A 189 5.17 -18.91 15.37
N LEU A 190 6.18 -18.30 14.77
CA LEU A 190 7.44 -18.98 14.46
C LEU A 190 8.15 -19.53 15.70
N THR A 191 7.98 -18.92 16.88
CA THR A 191 8.53 -19.50 18.13
C THR A 191 7.92 -20.85 18.48
N ASN A 192 6.67 -21.10 18.06
CA ASN A 192 5.96 -22.36 18.30
C ASN A 192 6.11 -23.35 17.13
N HIS A 193 6.64 -22.90 15.99
CA HIS A 193 6.83 -23.69 14.78
C HIS A 193 8.28 -23.56 14.26
N PRO A 194 9.29 -24.04 15.01
CA PRO A 194 10.70 -23.84 14.70
C PRO A 194 11.15 -24.52 13.39
N ASP A 195 10.43 -25.55 12.94
CA ASP A 195 10.74 -26.30 11.71
C ASP A 195 10.31 -25.57 10.43
N THR A 196 9.71 -24.38 10.56
CA THR A 196 9.27 -23.58 9.42
C THR A 196 10.48 -23.02 8.66
N THR A 197 10.62 -23.38 7.39
CA THR A 197 11.69 -22.91 6.50
C THR A 197 11.19 -21.91 5.46
N THR A 198 9.91 -22.01 5.09
CA THR A 198 9.30 -21.22 4.02
C THR A 198 8.01 -20.56 4.48
N ILE A 199 7.83 -19.29 4.12
CA ILE A 199 6.62 -18.53 4.38
C ILE A 199 6.12 -17.97 3.05
N HIS A 200 4.89 -18.29 2.68
CA HIS A 200 4.24 -17.73 1.50
C HIS A 200 3.24 -16.65 1.90
N TYR A 201 3.45 -15.44 1.40
CA TYR A 201 2.48 -14.35 1.50
C TYR A 201 1.63 -14.29 0.23
N PHE A 202 0.32 -14.26 0.40
CA PHE A 202 -0.66 -14.09 -0.66
C PHE A 202 -1.43 -12.80 -0.42
N THR A 203 -1.26 -11.85 -1.34
CA THR A 203 -1.99 -10.58 -1.41
C THR A 203 -2.38 -10.33 -2.86
N ASP A 204 -3.53 -9.70 -3.07
CA ASP A 204 -4.01 -9.31 -4.39
C ASP A 204 -3.56 -7.88 -4.78
N ASN A 205 -3.08 -7.09 -3.82
CA ASN A 205 -2.63 -5.73 -4.07
C ASN A 205 -1.12 -5.64 -4.24
N THR A 206 -0.68 -5.59 -5.50
CA THR A 206 0.74 -5.42 -5.87
C THR A 206 1.36 -4.11 -5.39
N THR A 207 0.57 -3.10 -5.03
CA THR A 207 1.11 -1.83 -4.51
C THR A 207 1.51 -1.90 -3.04
N ALA A 208 0.91 -2.82 -2.27
CA ALA A 208 1.18 -2.98 -0.85
C ALA A 208 2.42 -3.85 -0.55
N LEU A 209 2.93 -4.52 -1.59
CA LEU A 209 4.19 -5.27 -1.62
C LEU A 209 5.37 -4.34 -1.90
#